data_AF-A0A2V2QGE4-F1
#
_entry.id   AF-A0A2V2QGE4-F1
#
_cell.length_a   1.000
_cell.length_b   1.000
_cell.length_c   1.000
_cell.angle_alpha   90.00
_cell.angle_beta   90.00
_cell.angle_gamma   90.00
#
_symmetry.space_group_name_H-M   'P 1'
#
loop_
_entity.id
_entity.type
_entity.pdbx_description
1 polymer ?
#
loop_
_entity_poly.entity_id
_entity_poly.type
_entity_poly.pdbx_seq_one_letter_code
_entity_poly.pdbx_strand_id
1 'polypeptide(L)'
;MNEPDAPAPSSPAGFTGLLHAQRVWENELPSFDPAAAPDAPLPLFHTWFAEAVAAGQVEPHAMALATADADGLPDVRTLLLHGADGRGFHFASHATSAKGHQLAARPSAALGFY
;
A
#
# COMPACT_ATOMS: atom_id res chain seq x y z
N MET A 1 4.47 -12.80 -46.82
CA MET A 1 4.61 -13.50 -45.52
C MET A 1 4.18 -12.48 -44.49
N ASN A 2 2.91 -12.48 -44.10
CA ASN A 2 2.37 -11.48 -43.18
C ASN A 2 2.67 -11.95 -41.76
N GLU A 3 3.47 -11.18 -41.05
CA GLU A 3 3.56 -11.26 -39.59
C GLU A 3 2.20 -10.82 -39.03
N PRO A 4 1.56 -11.59 -38.13
CA PRO A 4 0.29 -11.19 -37.55
C PRO A 4 0.48 -9.91 -36.74
N ASP A 5 -0.30 -8.88 -37.07
CA ASP A 5 -0.27 -7.57 -36.41
C ASP A 5 -0.48 -7.77 -34.90
N ALA A 6 0.53 -7.43 -34.10
CA ALA A 6 0.47 -7.62 -32.66
C ALA A 6 -0.68 -6.76 -32.08
N PRO A 7 -1.49 -7.29 -31.16
CA PRO A 7 -2.67 -6.58 -30.67
C PRO A 7 -2.28 -5.24 -30.04
N ALA A 8 -2.97 -4.17 -30.43
CA ALA A 8 -2.73 -2.83 -29.92
C ALA A 8 -2.86 -2.77 -28.38
N PRO A 9 -2.02 -1.98 -27.68
CA PRO A 9 -1.92 -1.98 -26.21
C PRO A 9 -3.20 -1.53 -25.49
N SER A 10 -4.10 -0.81 -26.18
CA SER A 10 -5.41 -0.39 -25.67
C SER A 10 -6.51 -1.46 -25.79
N SER A 11 -6.25 -2.56 -26.51
CA SER A 11 -7.17 -3.69 -26.56
C SER A 11 -7.04 -4.55 -25.29
N PRO A 12 -8.10 -5.26 -24.85
CA PRO A 12 -8.00 -6.17 -23.71
C PRO A 12 -6.87 -7.22 -23.87
N ALA A 13 -6.68 -7.73 -25.08
CA ALA A 13 -5.63 -8.71 -25.39
C ALA A 13 -4.23 -8.09 -25.36
N GLY A 14 -4.05 -6.90 -25.94
CA GLY A 14 -2.79 -6.16 -25.89
C GLY A 14 -2.41 -5.77 -24.46
N PHE A 15 -3.38 -5.29 -23.67
CA PHE A 15 -3.19 -5.00 -22.25
C PHE A 15 -2.78 -6.23 -21.45
N THR A 16 -3.44 -7.37 -21.66
CA THR A 16 -3.07 -8.64 -21.01
C THR A 16 -1.64 -9.06 -21.37
N GLY A 17 -1.23 -8.89 -22.63
CA GLY A 17 0.15 -9.12 -23.07
C GLY A 17 1.15 -8.23 -22.33
N LEU A 18 0.83 -6.95 -22.11
CA LEU A 18 1.66 -6.03 -21.34
C LEU A 18 1.77 -6.43 -19.86
N LEU A 19 0.68 -6.89 -19.24
CA LEU A 19 0.70 -7.36 -17.85
C LEU A 19 1.64 -8.55 -17.68
N HIS A 20 1.57 -9.54 -18.58
CA HIS A 20 2.41 -10.73 -18.51
C HIS A 20 3.88 -10.45 -18.82
N ALA A 21 4.19 -9.32 -19.47
CA ALA A 21 5.56 -8.91 -19.76
C ALA A 21 6.26 -8.22 -18.57
N GLN A 22 5.54 -7.89 -17.49
CA GLN A 22 6.15 -7.27 -16.32
C GLN A 22 7.00 -8.28 -15.55
N ARG A 23 8.17 -7.83 -15.09
CA ARG A 23 9.08 -8.66 -14.30
C ARG A 23 8.57 -8.73 -12.87
N VAL A 24 8.49 -9.92 -12.31
CA VAL A 24 8.02 -10.15 -10.94
C VAL A 24 9.23 -10.26 -10.03
N TRP A 25 9.39 -9.27 -9.15
CA TRP A 25 10.43 -9.18 -8.10
C TRP A 25 11.81 -9.69 -8.54
N GLU A 26 12.54 -8.88 -9.30
CA GLU A 26 13.91 -9.21 -9.76
C GLU A 26 14.96 -9.27 -8.64
N ASN A 27 14.56 -9.02 -7.39
CA ASN A 27 15.44 -8.82 -6.26
C ASN A 27 15.15 -9.92 -5.22
N GLU A 28 16.19 -10.43 -4.56
CA GLU A 28 15.99 -11.24 -3.37
C GLU A 28 15.36 -10.38 -2.27
N LEU A 29 14.17 -10.77 -1.82
CA LEU A 29 13.51 -10.14 -0.70
C LEU A 29 14.14 -10.62 0.62
N PRO A 30 14.25 -9.76 1.64
CA PRO A 30 14.66 -10.20 2.97
C PRO A 30 13.74 -11.32 3.47
N SER A 31 14.33 -12.41 3.97
CA SER A 31 13.56 -13.44 4.67
C SER A 31 13.10 -12.91 6.03
N PHE A 32 11.87 -13.21 6.42
CA PHE A 32 11.35 -12.94 7.75
C PHE A 32 10.95 -14.26 8.42
N ASP A 33 11.46 -14.52 9.64
CA ASP A 33 11.04 -15.64 10.48
C ASP A 33 9.95 -15.17 11.45
N PRO A 34 8.68 -15.58 11.26
CA PRO A 34 7.59 -15.18 12.15
C PRO A 34 7.77 -15.68 13.59
N ALA A 35 8.52 -16.77 13.81
CA ALA A 35 8.76 -17.31 15.15
C ALA A 35 9.75 -16.44 15.96
N ALA A 36 10.55 -15.62 15.29
CA ALA A 36 11.48 -14.68 15.90
C ALA A 36 10.90 -13.26 16.07
N ALA A 37 9.64 -13.05 15.69
CA ALA A 37 8.98 -11.76 15.81
C ALA A 37 8.83 -11.35 17.29
N PRO A 38 8.94 -10.04 17.62
CA PRO A 38 8.63 -9.57 18.96
C PRO A 38 7.15 -9.79 19.30
N ASP A 39 6.85 -9.93 20.59
CA ASP A 39 5.49 -10.16 21.09
C ASP A 39 4.48 -9.07 20.71
N ALA A 40 4.98 -7.85 20.47
CA ALA A 40 4.18 -6.72 20.04
C ALA A 40 4.55 -6.31 18.59
N PRO A 41 3.56 -6.00 17.73
CA PRO A 41 3.82 -5.66 16.33
C PRO A 41 4.44 -4.28 16.14
N LEU A 42 4.18 -3.33 17.05
CA LEU A 42 4.63 -1.95 16.90
C LEU A 42 6.18 -1.80 16.92
N PRO A 43 6.92 -2.44 17.86
CA PRO A 43 8.38 -2.50 17.77
C PRO A 43 8.91 -3.04 16.45
N LEU A 44 8.28 -4.10 15.90
CA LEU A 44 8.69 -4.66 14.61
C LEU A 44 8.49 -3.64 13.48
N PHE A 45 7.36 -2.93 13.47
CA PHE A 45 7.11 -1.85 12.51
C PHE A 45 8.16 -0.73 12.62
N HIS A 46 8.54 -0.32 13.84
CA HIS A 46 9.59 0.68 14.04
C HIS A 46 10.93 0.23 13.46
N THR A 47 11.30 -1.04 13.66
CA THR A 47 12.51 -1.63 13.08
C THR A 47 12.46 -1.61 11.55
N TRP A 48 11.41 -2.14 10.93
CA TRP A 48 11.26 -2.15 9.47
C TRP A 48 11.24 -0.75 8.86
N PHE A 49 10.60 0.21 9.52
CA PHE A 49 10.61 1.60 9.07
C PHE A 49 12.02 2.21 9.12
N ALA A 50 12.78 1.96 10.18
CA ALA A 50 14.17 2.40 10.29
C ALA A 50 15.07 1.76 9.22
N GLU A 51 14.87 0.48 8.93
CA GLU A 51 15.58 -0.24 7.87
C GLU A 51 15.28 0.34 6.48
N ALA A 52 14.00 0.63 6.18
CA ALA A 52 13.61 1.28 4.93
C ALA A 52 14.27 2.66 4.77
N VAL A 53 14.32 3.46 5.85
CA VAL A 53 15.02 4.74 5.85
C VAL A 53 16.52 4.55 5.61
N ALA A 54 17.17 3.61 6.29
CA ALA A 54 18.60 3.33 6.13
C ALA A 54 18.96 2.83 4.72
N ALA A 55 18.04 2.08 4.09
CA ALA A 55 18.17 1.60 2.72
C ALA A 55 17.96 2.71 1.65
N GLY A 56 17.60 3.93 2.07
CA GLY A 56 17.33 5.03 1.15
C GLY A 56 16.01 4.90 0.40
N GLN A 57 15.03 4.18 0.96
CA GLN A 57 13.70 4.07 0.37
C GLN A 57 13.09 5.46 0.19
N VAL A 58 12.47 5.69 -0.97
CA VAL A 58 11.79 6.95 -1.27
C VAL A 58 10.47 6.99 -0.53
N GLU A 59 10.25 8.09 0.21
CA GLU A 59 9.00 8.35 0.96
C GLU A 59 8.49 7.16 1.79
N PRO A 60 9.28 6.56 2.71
CA PRO A 60 8.89 5.34 3.44
C PRO A 60 7.69 5.54 4.38
N HIS A 61 7.30 6.80 4.60
CA HIS A 61 6.13 7.21 5.39
C HIS A 61 4.86 7.38 4.53
N ALA A 62 4.96 7.29 3.21
CA ALA A 62 3.80 7.23 2.34
C ALA A 62 3.11 5.87 2.50
N MET A 63 1.79 5.90 2.63
CA MET A 63 0.98 4.71 2.84
C MET A 63 -0.36 4.84 2.12
N ALA A 64 -0.88 3.72 1.63
CA ALA A 64 -2.26 3.65 1.16
C ALA A 64 -3.21 3.55 2.35
N LEU A 65 -4.17 4.48 2.45
CA LEU A 65 -5.29 4.40 3.38
C LEU A 65 -6.51 3.88 2.62
N ALA A 66 -7.05 2.74 3.04
CA ALA A 66 -8.35 2.25 2.59
C ALA A 66 -9.43 2.58 3.65
N THR A 67 -10.56 3.11 3.17
CA THR A 67 -11.77 3.35 3.97
C THR A 67 -12.97 2.85 3.16
N ALA A 68 -14.15 2.78 3.79
CA ALA A 68 -15.39 2.42 3.11
C ALA A 68 -16.49 3.41 3.46
N ASP A 69 -17.38 3.69 2.51
CA ASP A 69 -18.58 4.46 2.77
C ASP A 69 -19.66 3.65 3.52
N ALA A 70 -20.82 4.27 3.73
CA ALA A 70 -21.93 3.66 4.44
C ALA A 70 -22.42 2.36 3.78
N ASP A 71 -22.33 2.26 2.46
CA ASP A 71 -22.74 1.07 1.68
C ASP A 71 -21.64 0.01 1.62
N GLY A 72 -20.41 0.34 2.06
CA GLY A 72 -19.27 -0.56 2.06
C GLY A 72 -18.44 -0.52 0.80
N LEU A 73 -18.64 0.48 -0.06
CA LEU A 73 -17.81 0.68 -1.24
C LEU A 73 -16.42 1.17 -0.78
N PRO A 74 -15.33 0.46 -1.14
CA PRO A 74 -13.98 0.85 -0.74
C PRO A 74 -13.50 2.07 -1.53
N ASP A 75 -12.76 2.93 -0.85
CA ASP A 75 -12.02 4.05 -1.44
C ASP A 75 -10.59 4.02 -0.89
N VAL A 76 -9.59 4.27 -1.74
CA VAL A 76 -8.16 4.17 -1.43
C VAL A 76 -7.41 5.39 -1.93
N ARG A 77 -6.46 5.87 -1.13
CA ARG A 77 -5.60 7.02 -1.46
C ARG A 77 -4.31 6.97 -0.68
N THR A 78 -3.27 7.62 -1.21
CA THR A 78 -2.01 7.80 -0.50
C THR A 78 -2.12 8.91 0.54
N LEU A 79 -1.63 8.66 1.74
CA LEU A 79 -1.42 9.63 2.82
C LEU A 79 -0.01 9.47 3.38
N LEU A 80 0.40 10.45 4.19
CA LEU A 80 1.64 10.40 4.94
C LEU A 80 1.36 9.95 6.38
N LEU A 81 2.19 9.05 6.87
CA LEU A 81 2.25 8.67 8.27
C LEU A 81 2.92 9.79 9.09
N HIS A 82 2.29 10.20 10.19
CA HIS A 82 2.81 11.21 11.11
C HIS A 82 3.32 10.61 12.43
N GLY A 83 2.98 9.36 12.74
CA GLY A 83 3.49 8.67 13.93
C GLY A 83 2.89 7.28 14.09
N ALA A 84 3.53 6.46 14.94
CA ALA A 84 3.02 5.15 15.35
C ALA A 84 3.41 4.93 16.82
N ASP A 85 2.42 4.89 17.71
CA ASP A 85 2.60 4.75 19.15
C ASP A 85 1.62 3.71 19.74
N GLY A 86 1.60 3.55 21.07
CA GLY A 86 0.70 2.60 21.74
C GLY A 86 -0.80 2.83 21.52
N ARG A 87 -1.20 3.96 20.90
CA ARG A 87 -2.59 4.25 20.49
C ARG A 87 -2.88 3.91 19.02
N GLY A 88 -1.85 3.53 18.26
CA GLY A 88 -1.95 3.15 16.85
C GLY A 88 -1.17 4.06 15.91
N PHE A 89 -1.60 4.09 14.65
CA PHE A 89 -0.98 4.86 13.57
C PHE A 89 -1.69 6.21 13.39
N HIS A 90 -0.90 7.27 13.21
CA HIS A 90 -1.39 8.65 13.17
C HIS A 90 -1.18 9.25 11.78
N PHE A 91 -2.21 9.90 11.24
CA PHE A 91 -2.12 10.68 10.00
C PHE A 91 -3.05 11.89 10.08
N ALA A 92 -2.76 12.93 9.31
CA ALA A 92 -3.61 14.11 9.23
C ALA A 92 -4.51 14.06 7.98
N SER A 93 -5.74 14.55 8.10
CA SER A 93 -6.61 14.78 6.95
C SER A 93 -7.69 15.80 7.24
N HIS A 94 -8.37 16.27 6.19
CA HIS A 94 -9.53 17.15 6.33
C HIS A 94 -10.79 16.35 6.71
N ALA A 95 -11.46 16.75 7.79
CA ALA A 95 -12.69 16.12 8.27
C ALA A 95 -13.84 16.18 7.25
N THR A 96 -13.86 17.21 6.39
CA THR A 96 -14.86 17.39 5.32
C THR A 96 -14.52 16.69 4.01
N SER A 97 -13.43 15.92 3.97
CA SER A 97 -13.08 15.11 2.79
C SER A 97 -13.88 13.81 2.75
N ALA A 98 -13.91 13.14 1.59
CA ALA A 98 -14.57 11.83 1.45
C ALA A 98 -14.15 10.83 2.54
N LYS A 99 -12.84 10.65 2.75
CA LYS A 99 -12.32 9.78 3.82
C LYS A 99 -12.70 10.24 5.24
N GLY A 100 -12.84 11.54 5.46
CA GLY A 100 -13.26 12.10 6.75
C GLY A 100 -14.71 11.76 7.06
N HIS A 101 -15.60 11.92 6.07
CA HIS A 101 -16.99 11.48 6.17
C HIS A 101 -17.12 9.97 6.32
N GLN A 102 -16.34 9.20 5.56
CA GLN A 102 -16.30 7.73 5.65
C GLN A 102 -15.85 7.27 7.03
N LEU A 103 -14.74 7.81 7.58
CA LEU A 103 -14.24 7.47 8.92
C LEU A 103 -15.19 7.89 10.04
N ALA A 104 -15.91 9.00 9.87
CA ALA A 104 -16.91 9.45 10.83
C ALA A 104 -18.13 8.51 10.87
N ALA A 105 -18.56 8.00 9.71
CA ALA A 105 -19.67 7.05 9.62
C ALA A 105 -19.25 5.62 10.01
N ARG A 106 -18.03 5.21 9.63
CA ARG A 106 -17.45 3.89 9.84
C ARG A 106 -16.00 4.03 10.29
N PRO A 107 -15.71 3.93 11.60
CA PRO A 107 -14.38 4.12 12.15
C PRO A 107 -13.50 2.86 11.95
N SER A 108 -13.38 2.43 10.70
CA SER A 108 -12.58 1.27 10.29
C SER A 108 -11.82 1.64 9.02
N ALA A 109 -10.54 1.29 9.03
CA ALA A 109 -9.62 1.56 7.93
C ALA A 109 -8.55 0.48 7.86
N ALA A 110 -7.90 0.38 6.70
CA ALA A 110 -6.69 -0.40 6.53
C ALA A 110 -5.56 0.50 6.00
N LEU A 111 -4.34 0.22 6.45
CA LEU A 111 -3.12 0.87 5.99
C LEU A 111 -2.28 -0.13 5.19
N GLY A 112 -1.76 0.30 4.05
CA GLY A 112 -0.85 -0.48 3.22
C GLY A 112 0.46 0.27 3.00
N PHE A 113 1.58 -0.40 3.28
CA PHE A 113 2.94 0.06 2.98
C PHE A 113 3.53 -0.89 1.92
N TYR A 114 4.31 -0.35 0.99
CA TYR A 114 4.96 -1.12 -0.08
C TYR A 114 6.36 -0.56 -0.37
#